data_AF-A0A2F0A462-F1
#
_entry.id   AF-A0A2F0A462-F1
#
_cell.length_a   1.000
_cell.length_b   1.000
_cell.length_c   1.000
_cell.angle_alpha   90.00
_cell.angle_beta   90.00
_cell.angle_gamma   90.00
#
_symmetry.space_group_name_H-M   'P 1'
#
loop_
_entity.id
_entity.type
_entity.pdbx_description
1 polymer ?
#
loop_
_entity_poly.entity_id
_entity_poly.type
_entity_poly.pdbx_seq_one_letter_code
_entity_poly.pdbx_strand_id
1 'polypeptide(L)'
;MLISSSEAKSIGEKIWFNECGGTVEGLTSWNKGEYFASLGIGHFIWYHKKQQGPFEESFPKLVNYLALKGVEVPKFALNDHCPWETREEFIKSKGSAEMKKLRLLLHQTIPLQTEFILRRLENALPKMVAVISDKNRDRVISNFYTLAKTAKGKYTLMDYINFKGEGTKKSERYKGKGWGMLQVLEEMNYPKKIELASKEFSIAADKVLSRRVKNAPKNETMWLKGWRNRLRTYQ
;
A
#
# COMPACT_ATOMS: atom_id res chain seq x y z
N MET A 1 14.46 3.21 -9.48
CA MET A 1 13.88 4.51 -9.06
C MET A 1 14.63 4.97 -7.83
N LEU A 2 14.99 6.25 -7.75
CA LEU A 2 15.67 6.81 -6.58
C LEU A 2 14.71 7.77 -5.85
N ILE A 3 14.81 7.79 -4.54
CA ILE A 3 14.10 8.72 -3.65
C ILE A 3 15.11 9.28 -2.66
N SER A 4 15.15 10.59 -2.49
CA SER A 4 16.00 11.20 -1.46
C SER A 4 15.38 10.98 -0.08
N SER A 5 16.17 11.13 1.00
CA SER A 5 15.64 11.02 2.36
C SER A 5 14.55 12.06 2.66
N SER A 6 14.67 13.27 2.12
CA SER A 6 13.65 14.33 2.28
C SER A 6 12.36 13.99 1.52
N GLU A 7 12.48 13.44 0.31
CA GLU A 7 11.34 12.97 -0.47
C GLU A 7 10.66 11.76 0.22
N ALA A 8 11.44 10.81 0.73
CA ALA A 8 10.94 9.63 1.45
C ALA A 8 10.17 10.04 2.72
N LYS A 9 10.66 11.04 3.45
CA LYS A 9 9.97 11.62 4.60
C LYS A 9 8.64 12.26 4.18
N SER A 10 8.67 13.16 3.19
CA SER A 10 7.47 13.88 2.74
C SER A 10 6.38 12.93 2.18
N ILE A 11 6.78 11.94 1.40
CA ILE A 11 5.86 10.91 0.88
C ILE A 11 5.32 10.05 2.02
N GLY A 12 6.19 9.62 2.94
CA GLY A 12 5.80 8.79 4.08
C GLY A 12 4.78 9.46 5.00
N GLU A 13 4.94 10.76 5.28
CA GLU A 13 3.98 11.54 6.07
C GLU A 13 2.61 11.61 5.40
N LYS A 14 2.55 11.75 4.07
CA LYS A 14 1.29 11.74 3.33
C LYS A 14 0.59 10.38 3.37
N ILE A 15 1.35 9.30 3.18
CA ILE A 15 0.81 7.94 3.28
C ILE A 15 0.33 7.69 4.72
N TRP A 16 1.10 8.07 5.72
CA TRP A 16 0.71 7.97 7.13
C TRP A 16 -0.59 8.71 7.45
N PHE A 17 -0.77 9.91 6.89
CA PHE A 17 -2.02 10.66 7.03
C PHE A 17 -3.21 9.94 6.39
N ASN A 18 -3.03 9.37 5.19
CA ASN A 18 -4.10 8.64 4.50
C ASN A 18 -4.49 7.34 5.21
N GLU A 19 -3.52 6.58 5.71
CA GLU A 19 -3.76 5.25 6.28
C GLU A 19 -4.14 5.30 7.76
N CYS A 20 -3.53 6.22 8.52
CA CYS A 20 -3.61 6.23 9.98
C CYS A 20 -4.11 7.56 10.56
N GLY A 21 -4.51 8.52 9.71
CA GLY A 21 -4.89 9.87 10.14
C GLY A 21 -3.73 10.66 10.74
N GLY A 22 -2.48 10.23 10.52
CA GLY A 22 -1.28 10.83 11.14
C GLY A 22 -1.15 10.51 12.63
N THR A 23 -1.82 9.46 13.13
CA THR A 23 -1.75 9.04 14.53
C THR A 23 -0.76 7.89 14.71
N VAL A 24 -0.07 7.86 15.85
CA VAL A 24 0.86 6.79 16.20
C VAL A 24 0.10 5.50 16.51
N GLU A 25 -1.07 5.60 17.12
CA GLU A 25 -1.97 4.49 17.41
C GLU A 25 -2.44 3.81 16.11
N GLY A 26 -2.72 4.61 15.08
CA GLY A 26 -3.19 4.12 13.78
C GLY A 26 -2.15 3.29 13.02
N LEU A 27 -0.87 3.34 13.39
CA LEU A 27 0.18 2.49 12.82
C LEU A 27 0.01 1.00 13.19
N THR A 28 -0.92 0.67 14.08
CA THR A 28 -1.17 -0.69 14.53
C THR A 28 -2.67 -0.98 14.52
N SER A 29 -3.11 -1.94 13.72
CA SER A 29 -4.51 -2.36 13.69
C SER A 29 -4.65 -3.86 13.45
N TRP A 30 -5.81 -4.40 13.80
CA TRP A 30 -6.21 -5.78 13.51
C TRP A 30 -7.72 -5.78 13.29
N ASN A 31 -8.17 -6.02 12.05
CA ASN A 31 -9.59 -5.95 11.74
C ASN A 31 -10.33 -7.23 12.16
N LYS A 32 -11.63 -7.09 12.38
CA LYS A 32 -12.49 -8.24 12.70
C LYS A 32 -12.51 -9.21 11.51
N GLY A 33 -12.26 -10.50 11.77
CA GLY A 33 -12.26 -11.54 10.75
C GLY A 33 -10.92 -11.74 10.03
N GLU A 34 -9.87 -11.02 10.42
CA GLU A 34 -8.50 -11.22 9.93
C GLU A 34 -7.66 -12.06 10.91
N TYR A 35 -6.64 -12.72 10.36
CA TYR A 35 -5.69 -13.56 11.09
C TYR A 35 -4.32 -12.89 11.23
N PHE A 36 -4.27 -11.55 11.19
CA PHE A 36 -3.01 -10.83 11.16
C PHE A 36 -3.13 -9.43 11.75
N ALA A 37 -2.01 -8.92 12.26
CA ALA A 37 -1.85 -7.50 12.53
C ALA A 37 -1.44 -6.76 11.25
N SER A 38 -2.02 -5.58 11.04
CA SER A 38 -1.66 -4.63 10.00
C SER A 38 -0.84 -3.49 10.61
N LEU A 39 0.40 -3.34 10.15
CA LEU A 39 1.40 -2.51 10.81
C LEU A 39 2.00 -1.46 9.87
N GLY A 40 2.38 -0.31 10.43
CA GLY A 40 3.08 0.76 9.74
C GLY A 40 2.25 1.45 8.65
N ILE A 41 2.91 2.34 7.91
CA ILE A 41 2.27 3.17 6.87
C ILE A 41 1.94 2.37 5.60
N GLY A 42 2.44 1.14 5.48
CA GLY A 42 2.26 0.29 4.29
C GLY A 42 1.32 -0.89 4.50
N HIS A 43 0.55 -0.90 5.60
CA HIS A 43 -0.29 -2.05 6.00
C HIS A 43 0.49 -3.37 5.95
N PHE A 44 1.68 -3.38 6.56
CA PHE A 44 2.56 -4.53 6.58
C PHE A 44 1.93 -5.64 7.42
N ILE A 45 1.58 -6.74 6.76
CA ILE A 45 0.86 -7.87 7.33
C ILE A 45 1.82 -8.71 8.15
N TRP A 46 1.43 -9.05 9.39
CA TRP A 46 2.10 -10.00 10.27
C TRP A 46 1.10 -11.04 10.79
N TYR A 47 1.18 -12.26 10.28
CA TYR A 47 0.29 -13.35 10.66
C TYR A 47 0.62 -13.90 12.04
N HIS A 48 -0.40 -14.36 12.76
CA HIS A 48 -0.16 -15.18 13.94
C HIS A 48 0.28 -16.59 13.53
N LYS A 49 0.84 -17.35 14.48
CA LYS A 49 1.46 -18.65 14.21
C LYS A 49 0.47 -19.70 13.70
N LYS A 50 -0.76 -19.69 14.23
CA LYS A 50 -1.73 -20.79 14.04
C LYS A 50 -2.45 -20.76 12.70
N GLN A 51 -2.57 -19.61 12.05
CA GLN A 51 -3.34 -19.48 10.83
C GLN A 51 -2.81 -18.36 9.94
N GLN A 52 -2.66 -18.68 8.66
CA GLN A 52 -2.37 -17.71 7.61
C GLN A 52 -3.61 -17.44 6.76
N GLY A 53 -3.57 -16.34 6.04
CA GLY A 53 -4.62 -15.89 5.14
C GLY A 53 -4.15 -15.81 3.69
N PRO A 54 -5.02 -15.33 2.78
CA PRO A 54 -4.72 -15.26 1.34
C PRO A 54 -3.84 -14.07 0.93
N PHE A 55 -3.39 -13.26 1.89
CA PHE A 55 -2.61 -12.06 1.65
C PHE A 55 -1.11 -12.33 1.84
N GLU A 56 -0.29 -11.58 1.13
CA GLU A 56 1.16 -11.73 1.24
C GLU A 56 1.65 -11.10 2.54
N GLU A 57 2.33 -11.89 3.36
CA GLU A 57 2.98 -11.39 4.57
C GLU A 57 4.16 -10.47 4.22
N SER A 58 4.25 -9.33 4.90
CA SER A 58 5.21 -8.29 4.55
C SER A 58 5.90 -7.60 5.72
N PHE A 59 5.39 -7.74 6.96
CA PHE A 59 6.03 -7.16 8.13
C PHE A 59 7.41 -7.78 8.44
N PRO A 60 7.61 -9.10 8.41
CA PRO A 60 8.94 -9.69 8.59
C PRO A 60 9.96 -9.18 7.55
N LYS A 61 9.51 -8.97 6.29
CA LYS A 61 10.35 -8.41 5.23
C LYS A 61 10.74 -6.96 5.51
N LEU A 62 9.82 -6.15 6.03
CA LEU A 62 10.13 -4.79 6.48
C LEU A 62 11.14 -4.82 7.63
N VAL A 63 10.90 -5.65 8.64
CA VAL A 63 11.78 -5.74 9.81
C VAL A 63 13.21 -6.10 9.41
N ASN A 64 13.37 -7.10 8.54
CA ASN A 64 14.69 -7.46 7.99
C ASN A 64 15.32 -6.29 7.23
N TYR A 65 14.54 -5.53 6.46
CA TYR A 65 15.03 -4.32 5.80
C TYR A 65 15.50 -3.26 6.80
N LEU A 66 14.75 -3.01 7.87
CA LEU A 66 15.12 -2.05 8.92
C LEU A 66 16.41 -2.47 9.62
N ALA A 67 16.54 -3.75 9.96
CA ALA A 67 17.76 -4.29 10.57
C ALA A 67 18.98 -4.15 9.64
N LEU A 68 18.83 -4.46 8.35
CA LEU A 68 19.88 -4.24 7.33
C LEU A 68 20.27 -2.76 7.17
N LYS A 69 19.38 -1.84 7.53
CA LYS A 69 19.64 -0.39 7.56
C LYS A 69 20.24 0.10 8.88
N GLY A 70 20.56 -0.82 9.80
CA GLY A 70 21.18 -0.50 11.08
C GLY A 70 20.19 0.00 12.14
N VAL A 71 18.88 -0.14 11.91
CA VAL A 71 17.88 0.19 12.93
C VAL A 71 17.86 -0.88 14.01
N GLU A 72 17.90 -0.47 15.27
CA GLU A 72 17.71 -1.39 16.39
C GLU A 72 16.24 -1.83 16.48
N VAL A 73 15.97 -3.06 16.07
CA VAL A 73 14.64 -3.65 16.11
C VAL A 73 14.43 -4.39 17.44
N PRO A 74 13.30 -4.22 18.15
CA PRO A 74 12.98 -5.01 19.32
C PRO A 74 12.97 -6.51 19.02
N LYS A 75 13.57 -7.33 19.89
CA LYS A 75 13.72 -8.78 19.68
C LYS A 75 12.43 -9.50 19.29
N PHE A 76 11.29 -9.16 19.90
CA PHE A 76 10.01 -9.80 19.57
C PHE A 76 9.52 -9.50 18.15
N ALA A 77 9.91 -8.36 17.57
CA ALA A 77 9.54 -7.97 16.20
C ALA A 77 10.37 -8.70 15.14
N LEU A 78 11.48 -9.33 15.55
CA LEU A 78 12.30 -10.21 14.68
C LEU A 78 11.71 -11.63 14.56
N ASN A 79 10.65 -11.95 15.30
CA ASN A 79 9.99 -13.25 15.20
C ASN A 79 9.28 -13.40 13.85
N ASP A 80 9.24 -14.63 13.33
CA ASP A 80 8.52 -14.94 12.09
C ASP A 80 7.01 -14.64 12.21
N HIS A 81 6.45 -14.79 13.42
CA HIS A 81 5.02 -14.65 13.66
C HIS A 81 4.71 -13.56 14.67
N CYS A 82 3.55 -12.94 14.48
CA CYS A 82 2.97 -11.96 15.39
C CYS A 82 2.86 -12.56 16.79
N PRO A 83 3.37 -11.88 17.84
CA PRO A 83 3.36 -12.41 19.20
C PRO A 83 1.95 -12.46 19.80
N TRP A 84 1.00 -11.72 19.23
CA TRP A 84 -0.40 -11.75 19.63
C TRP A 84 -1.14 -12.78 18.77
N GLU A 85 -1.73 -13.79 19.40
CA GLU A 85 -2.41 -14.90 18.71
C GLU A 85 -3.85 -14.56 18.32
N THR A 86 -4.43 -13.52 18.93
CA THR A 86 -5.80 -13.10 18.67
C THR A 86 -5.93 -11.58 18.61
N ARG A 87 -6.98 -11.12 17.94
CA ARG A 87 -7.34 -9.70 17.91
C ARG A 87 -7.64 -9.16 19.31
N GLU A 88 -8.29 -9.94 20.15
CA GLU A 88 -8.65 -9.56 21.52
C GLU A 88 -7.39 -9.33 22.35
N GLU A 89 -6.40 -10.21 22.23
CA GLU A 89 -5.10 -10.07 22.86
C GLU A 89 -4.37 -8.83 22.35
N PHE A 90 -4.29 -8.64 21.03
CA PHE A 90 -3.69 -7.45 20.41
C PHE A 90 -4.29 -6.13 20.94
N ILE A 91 -5.62 -6.09 21.10
CA ILE A 91 -6.33 -4.93 21.63
C ILE A 91 -6.03 -4.72 23.12
N LYS A 92 -6.02 -5.79 23.92
CA LYS A 92 -5.66 -5.71 25.35
C LYS A 92 -4.23 -5.24 25.54
N SER A 93 -3.32 -5.62 24.64
CA SER A 93 -1.92 -5.21 24.66
C SER A 93 -1.67 -3.78 24.17
N LYS A 94 -2.70 -2.99 23.83
CA LYS A 94 -2.53 -1.60 23.33
C LYS A 94 -1.64 -0.71 24.19
N GLY A 95 -1.66 -0.92 25.52
CA GLY A 95 -0.85 -0.17 26.49
C GLY A 95 0.44 -0.87 26.95
N SER A 96 0.71 -2.08 26.47
CA SER A 96 1.88 -2.89 26.83
C SER A 96 3.20 -2.24 26.39
N ALA A 97 4.30 -2.64 27.02
CA ALA A 97 5.64 -2.17 26.67
C ALA A 97 6.01 -2.58 25.22
N GLU A 98 5.64 -3.79 24.82
CA GLU A 98 5.87 -4.34 23.49
C GLU A 98 5.14 -3.52 22.42
N MET A 99 3.85 -3.23 22.62
CA MET A 99 3.08 -2.42 21.67
C MET A 99 3.61 -0.99 21.56
N LYS A 100 4.01 -0.38 22.68
CA LYS A 100 4.64 0.95 22.67
C LYS A 100 5.96 0.95 21.90
N LYS A 101 6.81 -0.06 22.12
CA LYS A 101 8.08 -0.24 21.36
C LYS A 101 7.82 -0.45 19.87
N LEU A 102 6.82 -1.25 19.51
CA LEU A 102 6.43 -1.49 18.12
C LEU A 102 5.99 -0.20 17.44
N ARG A 103 5.09 0.58 18.07
CA ARG A 103 4.64 1.87 17.55
C ARG A 103 5.77 2.88 17.42
N LEU A 104 6.69 2.92 18.40
CA LEU A 104 7.85 3.81 18.33
C LEU A 104 8.75 3.45 17.15
N LEU A 105 9.08 2.17 16.96
CA LEU A 105 9.83 1.68 15.80
C LEU A 105 9.14 2.10 14.50
N LEU A 106 7.85 1.83 14.36
CA LEU A 106 7.07 2.15 13.17
C LEU A 106 7.01 3.67 12.92
N HIS A 107 6.90 4.48 13.96
CA HIS A 107 6.86 5.93 13.79
C HIS A 107 8.24 6.49 13.37
N GLN A 108 9.31 6.08 14.06
CA GLN A 108 10.66 6.59 13.80
C GLN A 108 11.21 6.15 12.45
N THR A 109 10.69 5.06 11.89
CA THR A 109 11.16 4.47 10.62
C THR A 109 10.26 4.80 9.43
N ILE A 110 9.36 5.79 9.53
CA ILE A 110 8.49 6.20 8.40
C ILE A 110 9.27 6.42 7.09
N PRO A 111 10.41 7.14 7.04
CA PRO A 111 11.16 7.30 5.80
C PRO A 111 11.67 5.97 5.23
N LEU A 112 12.15 5.05 6.08
CA LEU A 112 12.61 3.73 5.65
C LEU A 112 11.47 2.83 5.19
N GLN A 113 10.28 2.95 5.80
CA GLN A 113 9.07 2.28 5.31
C GLN A 113 8.69 2.79 3.91
N THR A 114 8.80 4.10 3.65
CA THR A 114 8.59 4.65 2.30
C THR A 114 9.57 4.08 1.28
N GLU A 115 10.86 4.00 1.62
CA GLU A 115 11.86 3.36 0.75
C GLU A 115 11.52 1.88 0.49
N PHE A 116 11.07 1.16 1.52
CA PHE A 116 10.67 -0.23 1.39
C PHE A 116 9.43 -0.39 0.49
N ILE A 117 8.45 0.51 0.60
CA ILE A 117 7.28 0.55 -0.30
C ILE A 117 7.72 0.84 -1.74
N LEU A 118 8.67 1.75 -1.96
CA LEU A 118 9.24 2.00 -3.29
C LEU A 118 9.87 0.74 -3.88
N ARG A 119 10.66 -0.01 -3.10
CA ARG A 119 11.25 -1.28 -3.55
C ARG A 119 10.19 -2.32 -3.92
N ARG A 120 9.11 -2.41 -3.13
CA ARG A 120 7.96 -3.28 -3.46
C ARG A 120 7.30 -2.86 -4.78
N LEU A 121 7.12 -1.55 -4.98
CA LEU A 121 6.57 -1.00 -6.21
C LEU A 121 7.43 -1.32 -7.44
N GLU A 122 8.76 -1.27 -7.32
CA GLU A 122 9.67 -1.68 -8.41
C GLU A 122 9.51 -3.16 -8.78
N ASN A 123 9.32 -4.02 -7.78
CA ASN A 123 9.10 -5.45 -7.98
C ASN A 123 7.68 -5.77 -8.48
N ALA A 124 6.73 -4.85 -8.37
CA ALA A 124 5.37 -5.02 -8.84
C ALA A 124 5.23 -4.83 -10.36
N LEU A 125 6.02 -3.95 -10.97
CA LEU A 125 5.92 -3.66 -12.40
C LEU A 125 6.14 -4.91 -13.28
N PRO A 126 7.20 -5.72 -13.08
CA PRO A 126 7.39 -6.96 -13.86
C PRO A 126 6.21 -7.93 -13.73
N LYS A 127 5.61 -8.06 -12.53
CA LYS A 127 4.43 -8.91 -12.32
C LYS A 127 3.22 -8.40 -13.09
N MET A 128 3.00 -7.09 -13.11
CA MET A 128 1.91 -6.47 -13.89
C MET A 128 2.11 -6.67 -15.40
N VAL A 129 3.34 -6.52 -15.89
CA VAL A 129 3.69 -6.72 -17.31
C VAL A 129 3.56 -8.18 -17.73
N ALA A 130 3.82 -9.14 -16.83
CA ALA A 130 3.69 -10.57 -17.13
C ALA A 130 2.25 -11.03 -17.37
N VAL A 131 1.24 -10.30 -16.87
CA VAL A 131 -0.18 -10.70 -16.95
C VAL A 131 -1.02 -9.85 -17.92
N ILE A 132 -0.42 -8.85 -18.56
CA ILE A 132 -1.12 -7.94 -19.48
C ILE A 132 -0.98 -8.40 -20.94
N SER A 133 -2.02 -8.19 -21.74
CA SER A 133 -1.96 -8.39 -23.19
C SER A 133 -0.95 -7.45 -23.86
N ASP A 134 -0.32 -7.89 -24.95
CA ASP A 134 0.72 -7.12 -25.64
C ASP A 134 0.25 -5.71 -26.06
N LYS A 135 -1.01 -5.56 -26.48
CA LYS A 135 -1.59 -4.27 -26.91
C LYS A 135 -1.53 -3.17 -25.85
N ASN A 136 -1.60 -3.52 -24.56
CA ASN A 136 -1.60 -2.55 -23.47
C ASN A 136 -0.23 -2.42 -22.77
N ARG A 137 0.74 -3.26 -23.12
CA ARG A 137 2.03 -3.35 -22.42
C ARG A 137 2.78 -2.00 -22.43
N ASP A 138 2.92 -1.40 -23.61
CA ASP A 138 3.63 -0.13 -23.77
C ASP A 138 2.95 1.01 -23.01
N ARG A 139 1.60 1.02 -23.01
CA ARG A 139 0.82 2.01 -22.27
C ARG A 139 1.10 1.94 -20.78
N VAL A 140 1.03 0.75 -20.20
CA VAL A 140 1.23 0.55 -18.76
C VAL A 140 2.66 0.93 -18.35
N ILE A 141 3.65 0.48 -19.10
CA ILE A 141 5.06 0.79 -18.83
C ILE A 141 5.32 2.29 -18.94
N SER A 142 4.85 2.93 -20.01
CA SER A 142 5.03 4.37 -20.25
C SER A 142 4.34 5.24 -19.20
N ASN A 143 3.10 4.91 -18.83
CA ASN A 143 2.37 5.63 -17.79
C ASN A 143 3.05 5.48 -16.42
N PHE A 144 3.50 4.26 -16.08
CA PHE A 144 4.23 4.01 -14.84
C PHE A 144 5.50 4.85 -14.74
N TYR A 145 6.37 4.81 -15.77
CA TYR A 145 7.61 5.56 -15.75
C TYR A 145 7.38 7.07 -15.85
N THR A 146 6.30 7.51 -16.49
CA THR A 146 5.96 8.94 -16.50
C THR A 146 5.60 9.45 -15.11
N LEU A 147 4.82 8.70 -14.33
CA LEU A 147 4.53 9.01 -12.94
C LEU A 147 5.80 8.99 -12.08
N ALA A 148 6.64 7.96 -12.24
CA ALA A 148 7.86 7.76 -11.46
C ALA A 148 8.89 8.90 -11.57
N LYS A 149 8.80 9.73 -12.61
CA LYS A 149 9.68 10.90 -12.81
C LYS A 149 9.38 12.09 -11.91
N THR A 150 8.23 12.12 -11.23
CA THR A 150 7.86 13.24 -10.35
C THR A 150 7.64 12.76 -8.92
N ALA A 151 7.91 13.62 -7.93
CA ALA A 151 7.66 13.28 -6.53
C ALA A 151 6.18 12.98 -6.26
N LYS A 152 5.28 13.74 -6.90
CA LYS A 152 3.83 13.53 -6.81
C LYS A 152 3.42 12.19 -7.42
N GLY A 153 3.98 11.82 -8.57
CA GLY A 153 3.69 10.55 -9.22
C GLY A 153 4.25 9.35 -8.46
N LYS A 154 5.45 9.45 -7.87
CA LYS A 154 5.96 8.42 -6.95
C LYS A 154 5.03 8.21 -5.75
N TYR A 155 4.58 9.30 -5.11
CA TYR A 155 3.59 9.24 -4.04
C TYR A 155 2.30 8.55 -4.50
N THR A 156 1.75 8.96 -5.66
CA THR A 156 0.55 8.34 -6.24
C THR A 156 0.72 6.84 -6.44
N LEU A 157 1.86 6.40 -6.99
CA LEU A 157 2.12 4.97 -7.20
C LEU A 157 2.23 4.22 -5.86
N MET A 158 3.02 4.72 -4.91
CA MET A 158 3.22 4.07 -3.61
C MET A 158 1.94 4.01 -2.78
N ASP A 159 1.15 5.09 -2.76
CA ASP A 159 -0.10 5.13 -2.03
C ASP A 159 -1.14 4.19 -2.68
N TYR A 160 -1.27 4.20 -4.01
CA TYR A 160 -2.29 3.40 -4.68
C TYR A 160 -2.01 1.89 -4.62
N ILE A 161 -0.75 1.47 -4.70
CA ILE A 161 -0.39 0.04 -4.57
C ILE A 161 -0.69 -0.48 -3.15
N ASN A 162 -0.45 0.32 -2.11
CA ASN A 162 -0.81 -0.03 -0.73
C ASN A 162 -2.33 -0.05 -0.54
N PHE A 163 -3.03 0.88 -1.20
CA PHE A 163 -4.47 1.04 -1.11
C PHE A 163 -5.29 -0.06 -1.82
N LYS A 164 -4.90 -0.42 -3.06
CA LYS A 164 -5.69 -1.31 -3.95
C LYS A 164 -4.92 -2.48 -4.52
N GLY A 165 -3.62 -2.59 -4.24
CA GLY A 165 -2.78 -3.68 -4.73
C GLY A 165 -2.34 -3.52 -6.18
N GLU A 166 -1.56 -4.50 -6.63
CA GLU A 166 -0.96 -4.54 -7.96
C GLU A 166 -2.01 -4.70 -9.08
N GLY A 167 -3.14 -5.38 -8.81
CA GLY A 167 -4.17 -5.68 -9.82
C GLY A 167 -3.87 -6.92 -10.68
N THR A 168 -2.98 -7.79 -10.22
CA THR A 168 -2.55 -9.02 -10.88
C THR A 168 -3.41 -10.24 -10.51
N LYS A 169 -4.05 -10.24 -9.34
CA LYS A 169 -4.85 -11.37 -8.85
C LYS A 169 -6.16 -11.51 -9.62
N LYS A 170 -6.49 -12.74 -10.05
CA LYS A 170 -7.78 -13.05 -10.70
C LYS A 170 -8.97 -12.93 -9.73
N SER A 171 -8.76 -13.19 -8.44
CA SER A 171 -9.76 -13.06 -7.39
C SER A 171 -10.15 -11.61 -7.10
N GLU A 172 -9.32 -10.63 -7.48
CA GLU A 172 -9.58 -9.20 -7.31
C GLU A 172 -10.27 -8.61 -8.55
N ARG A 173 -11.31 -9.29 -9.03
CA ARG A 173 -12.07 -8.92 -10.23
C ARG A 173 -13.56 -9.13 -10.01
N TYR A 174 -14.34 -8.15 -10.44
CA TYR A 174 -15.79 -8.29 -10.57
C TYR A 174 -16.17 -8.26 -12.04
N LYS A 175 -16.88 -9.31 -12.49
CA LYS A 175 -17.23 -9.51 -13.91
C LYS A 175 -16.00 -9.41 -14.83
N GLY A 176 -14.89 -10.01 -14.41
CA GLY A 176 -13.60 -9.99 -15.14
C GLY A 176 -12.83 -8.66 -15.09
N LYS A 177 -13.38 -7.61 -14.49
CA LYS A 177 -12.74 -6.28 -14.38
C LYS A 177 -12.09 -6.09 -13.01
N GLY A 178 -10.78 -5.89 -13.01
CA GLY A 178 -10.00 -5.57 -11.81
C GLY A 178 -10.00 -4.08 -11.45
N TRP A 179 -9.39 -3.75 -10.32
CA TRP A 179 -9.32 -2.40 -9.77
C TRP A 179 -7.97 -2.02 -9.15
N GLY A 180 -6.94 -2.83 -9.34
CA GLY A 180 -5.60 -2.53 -8.83
C GLY A 180 -4.83 -1.59 -9.76
N MET A 181 -3.57 -1.33 -9.43
CA MET A 181 -2.71 -0.41 -10.16
C MET A 181 -2.66 -0.70 -11.68
N LEU A 182 -2.56 -1.98 -12.06
CA LEU A 182 -2.56 -2.39 -13.46
C LEU A 182 -3.74 -1.80 -14.24
N GLN A 183 -4.96 -1.93 -13.72
CA GLN A 183 -6.15 -1.46 -14.43
C GLN A 183 -6.24 0.05 -14.52
N VAL A 184 -5.67 0.77 -13.55
CA VAL A 184 -5.58 2.25 -13.62
C VAL A 184 -4.59 2.67 -14.69
N LEU A 185 -3.43 2.03 -14.77
CA LEU A 185 -2.42 2.34 -15.79
C LEU A 185 -2.90 2.00 -17.21
N GLU A 186 -3.75 0.99 -17.36
CA GLU A 186 -4.45 0.66 -18.62
C GLU A 186 -5.48 1.72 -19.02
N GLU A 187 -6.27 2.21 -18.05
CA GLU A 187 -7.32 3.23 -18.25
C GLU A 187 -6.73 4.64 -18.45
N MET A 188 -5.53 4.89 -17.91
CA MET A 188 -4.85 6.18 -17.95
C MET A 188 -4.45 6.57 -19.38
N ASN A 189 -4.81 7.78 -19.77
CA ASN A 189 -4.34 8.40 -21.01
C ASN A 189 -2.87 8.80 -20.88
N TYR A 190 -2.17 8.85 -22.01
CA TYR A 190 -0.85 9.47 -22.03
C TYR A 190 -0.98 10.94 -21.62
N PRO A 191 -0.30 11.37 -20.55
CA PRO A 191 -0.44 12.73 -20.07
C PRO A 191 0.20 13.69 -21.07
N LYS A 192 -0.49 14.79 -21.38
CA LYS A 192 0.00 15.83 -22.31
C LYS A 192 1.27 16.52 -21.81
N LYS A 193 1.44 16.57 -20.48
CA LYS A 193 2.61 17.11 -19.77
C LYS A 193 2.89 16.24 -18.56
N ILE A 194 4.15 16.10 -18.19
CA ILE A 194 4.60 15.23 -17.10
C ILE A 194 3.98 15.62 -15.75
N GLU A 195 3.77 16.91 -15.50
CA GLU A 195 3.18 17.45 -14.27
C GLU A 195 1.70 17.07 -14.11
N LEU A 196 1.03 16.71 -15.22
CA LEU A 196 -0.37 16.28 -15.22
C LEU A 196 -0.52 14.78 -15.00
N ALA A 197 0.56 14.00 -14.94
CA ALA A 197 0.51 12.55 -14.85
C ALA A 197 -0.29 12.06 -13.63
N SER A 198 -0.05 12.60 -12.43
CA SER A 198 -0.80 12.23 -11.23
C SER A 198 -2.29 12.60 -11.30
N LYS A 199 -2.62 13.70 -12.00
CA LYS A 199 -4.01 14.11 -12.23
C LYS A 199 -4.72 13.13 -13.16
N GLU A 200 -4.09 12.77 -14.28
CA GLU A 200 -4.62 11.75 -15.20
C GLU A 200 -4.78 10.38 -14.52
N PHE A 201 -3.83 10.00 -13.67
CA PHE A 201 -3.96 8.80 -12.84
C PHE A 201 -5.16 8.88 -11.90
N SER A 202 -5.35 10.00 -11.20
CA SER A 202 -6.51 10.21 -10.30
C SER A 202 -7.84 10.07 -11.04
N ILE A 203 -7.94 10.61 -12.25
CA ILE A 203 -9.13 10.49 -13.12
C ILE A 203 -9.36 9.03 -13.52
N ALA A 204 -8.31 8.34 -13.99
CA ALA A 204 -8.39 6.93 -14.37
C ALA A 204 -8.79 6.05 -13.18
N ALA A 205 -8.18 6.28 -12.01
CA ALA A 205 -8.50 5.57 -10.78
C ALA A 205 -9.97 5.75 -10.37
N ASP A 206 -10.54 6.95 -10.51
CA ASP A 206 -11.96 7.17 -10.21
C ASP A 206 -12.88 6.36 -11.13
N LYS A 207 -12.57 6.29 -12.43
CA LYS A 207 -13.31 5.47 -13.39
C LYS A 207 -13.23 3.98 -13.03
N VAL A 208 -12.03 3.50 -12.73
CA VAL A 208 -11.79 2.10 -12.34
C VAL A 208 -12.55 1.74 -11.06
N LEU A 209 -12.51 2.59 -10.04
CA LEU A 209 -13.21 2.35 -8.77
C LEU A 209 -14.73 2.49 -8.90
N SER A 210 -15.22 3.44 -9.70
CA SER A 210 -16.65 3.54 -10.02
C SER A 210 -17.15 2.29 -10.75
N ARG A 211 -16.36 1.76 -11.68
CA ARG A 211 -16.64 0.49 -12.38
C ARG A 211 -16.67 -0.69 -11.41
N ARG A 212 -15.75 -0.75 -10.44
CA ARG A 212 -15.76 -1.76 -9.37
C ARG A 212 -17.08 -1.72 -8.61
N VAL A 213 -17.50 -0.56 -8.12
CA VAL A 213 -18.76 -0.43 -7.36
C VAL A 213 -19.96 -0.89 -8.19
N LYS A 214 -20.04 -0.49 -9.47
CA LYS A 214 -21.11 -0.93 -10.39
C LYS A 214 -21.14 -2.44 -10.61
N ASN A 215 -19.98 -3.09 -10.59
CA ASN A 215 -19.86 -4.53 -10.85
C ASN A 215 -19.91 -5.38 -9.57
N ALA A 216 -19.88 -4.77 -8.39
CA ALA A 216 -19.75 -5.47 -7.12
C ALA A 216 -20.97 -6.36 -6.83
N PRO A 217 -20.77 -7.58 -6.28
CA PRO A 217 -21.87 -8.46 -5.89
C PRO A 217 -22.63 -7.94 -4.65
N LYS A 218 -21.99 -7.08 -3.86
CA LYS A 218 -22.56 -6.39 -2.69
C LYS A 218 -22.48 -4.88 -2.91
N ASN A 219 -23.32 -4.12 -2.22
CA ASN A 219 -23.29 -2.67 -2.30
C ASN A 219 -22.01 -2.09 -1.66
N GLU A 220 -21.07 -1.64 -2.49
CA GLU A 220 -19.83 -0.98 -2.06
C GLU A 220 -19.90 0.56 -2.17
N THR A 221 -21.06 1.16 -2.46
CA THR A 221 -21.19 2.61 -2.75
C THR A 221 -20.72 3.50 -1.60
N MET A 222 -20.91 3.06 -0.35
CA MET A 222 -20.48 3.79 0.84
C MET A 222 -18.96 4.06 0.87
N TRP A 223 -18.16 3.23 0.19
CA TRP A 223 -16.70 3.32 0.18
C TRP A 223 -16.19 4.33 -0.84
N LEU A 224 -16.96 4.58 -1.91
CA LEU A 224 -16.53 5.40 -3.05
C LEU A 224 -16.21 6.83 -2.64
N LYS A 225 -16.96 7.41 -1.69
CA LYS A 225 -16.68 8.75 -1.17
C LYS A 225 -15.29 8.81 -0.51
N GLY A 226 -14.96 7.85 0.33
CA GLY A 226 -13.64 7.76 0.98
C GLY A 226 -12.52 7.56 -0.02
N TRP A 227 -12.73 6.68 -1.01
CA TRP A 227 -11.75 6.45 -2.07
C TRP A 227 -11.49 7.71 -2.90
N ARG A 228 -12.54 8.44 -3.30
CA ARG A 228 -12.41 9.73 -3.99
C ARG A 228 -11.66 10.77 -3.17
N ASN A 229 -11.90 10.82 -1.86
CA ASN A 229 -11.15 11.72 -0.98
C ASN A 229 -9.65 11.43 -1.03
N ARG A 230 -9.27 10.14 -1.00
CA ARG A 230 -7.87 9.71 -1.16
C ARG A 230 -7.31 10.05 -2.54
N LEU A 231 -8.05 9.79 -3.62
CA LEU A 231 -7.63 10.12 -4.99
C LEU A 231 -7.37 11.62 -5.22
N ARG A 232 -8.09 12.51 -4.52
CA ARG A 232 -7.87 13.96 -4.61
C ARG A 232 -6.50 14.38 -4.08
N THR A 233 -5.88 13.61 -3.19
CA THR A 233 -4.52 13.90 -2.69
C THR A 233 -3.45 13.75 -3.78
N TYR A 234 -3.76 13.07 -4.89
CA TYR A 234 -2.85 12.89 -6.02
C TYR A 234 -2.84 14.10 -6.96
N GLN A 235 -3.87 14.96 -6.90
CA GLN A 235 -4.09 16.07 -7.83
C GLN A 235 -3.29 17.30 -7.44
#